data_AF-A0A8T4RBU2-F1
#
_entry.id   AF-A0A8T4RBU2-F1
#
_cell.length_a   1.000
_cell.length_b   1.000
_cell.length_c   1.000
_cell.angle_alpha   90.00
_cell.angle_beta   90.00
_cell.angle_gamma   90.00
#
_symmetry.space_group_name_H-M   'P 1'
#
loop_
_entity.id
_entity.type
_entity.pdbx_description
1 polymer ?
#
loop_
_entity_poly.entity_id
_entity_poly.type
_entity_poly.pdbx_seq_one_letter_code
_entity_poly.pdbx_strand_id
1 'polypeptide(L)'
;MNLSKTMSAYFDYIDSYTKKAYDLSGLAREKGYDPEPKVEIPLAKDMAERVESLISVTAPQIKGSGVSERIKELEEKYSVLDWRIALTIAAEIADGKFVRFSSRHEAAEVGIRVGFAYLTLGTVSSPLEGFVKIKEMKRKDQKPYWAIFYSGPIRSAGGTAAAVSVILADHLRKKFGIEPYDPTPDEVERMVTELYDYHDRVTNLQYLPSEEEIRFLVKHLPLQIDGDPSERIEVSNHKDLPRIETNRIRNGACLVIGECLAQKAQKLLAQLNKWGKDFDLQNWEFLKEFAALQKKMKAKGTETKAKISPIYTYIQDLVAGRPVLTHPLRQGGFRLRYGRSRNSGYSSACLHPATTYLLNRYIAIGTQLKVERPGKATSLSCCDSIEGPIIKLKNQSVLHIEDAVQARQHADEVEEILFMGDILFNYGDFFNRAHPLAPAGYCEEWYALELEKAILDIFGSLDLGKAASLAKTDEAFLKKMLADPFYTKPDALTAIQWSVHLHVPLHPRYTYHWNNASLA
;
A
#
# COMPACT_ATOMS: atom_id res chain seq x y z
N MET A 1 9.41 -5.52 23.90
CA MET A 1 8.22 -5.00 24.60
C MET A 1 7.99 -5.81 25.86
N ASN A 2 7.76 -5.17 27.01
CA ASN A 2 7.32 -5.89 28.21
C ASN A 2 5.84 -6.29 28.02
N LEU A 3 5.59 -7.59 27.84
CA LEU A 3 4.24 -8.14 27.68
C LEU A 3 3.48 -8.06 29.01
N SER A 4 2.17 -7.76 28.94
CA SER A 4 1.30 -7.89 30.12
C SER A 4 1.16 -9.36 30.50
N LYS A 5 0.82 -9.65 31.77
CA LYS A 5 0.60 -11.03 32.23
C LYS A 5 -0.44 -11.77 31.38
N THR A 6 -1.54 -11.08 31.05
CA THR A 6 -2.60 -11.63 30.20
C THR A 6 -2.09 -11.97 28.79
N MET A 7 -1.27 -11.10 28.20
CA MET A 7 -0.73 -11.32 26.85
C MET A 7 0.34 -12.41 26.84
N SER A 8 1.17 -12.50 27.89
CA SER A 8 2.11 -13.61 28.08
C SER A 8 1.37 -14.95 28.15
N ALA A 9 0.35 -15.04 29.01
CA ALA A 9 -0.44 -16.27 29.15
C ALA A 9 -1.12 -16.68 27.84
N TYR A 10 -1.58 -15.71 27.03
CA TYR A 10 -2.13 -15.97 25.71
C TYR A 10 -1.09 -16.54 24.73
N PHE A 11 0.13 -15.99 24.69
CA PHE A 11 1.20 -16.55 23.86
C PHE A 11 1.66 -17.91 24.34
N ASP A 12 1.80 -18.11 25.65
CA ASP A 12 2.16 -19.41 26.24
C ASP A 12 1.12 -20.48 25.87
N TYR A 13 -0.17 -20.11 25.87
CA TYR A 13 -1.25 -20.97 25.39
C TYR A 13 -1.03 -21.37 23.92
N ILE A 14 -0.85 -20.41 23.00
CA ILE A 14 -0.64 -20.71 21.57
C ILE A 14 0.61 -21.56 21.35
N ASP A 15 1.72 -21.21 22.00
CA ASP A 15 3.00 -21.92 21.89
C ASP A 15 2.86 -23.38 22.34
N SER A 16 2.14 -23.62 23.44
CA SER A 16 1.94 -24.98 23.96
C SER A 16 1.18 -25.88 22.98
N TYR A 17 0.13 -25.37 22.34
CA TYR A 17 -0.64 -26.14 21.34
C TYR A 17 0.13 -26.30 20.04
N THR A 18 0.87 -25.27 19.62
CA THR A 18 1.72 -25.33 18.43
C THR A 18 2.80 -26.41 18.58
N LYS A 19 3.48 -26.47 19.74
CA LYS A 19 4.48 -27.50 20.03
C LYS A 19 3.89 -28.91 20.01
N LYS A 20 2.74 -29.11 20.66
CA LYS A 20 2.05 -30.43 20.63
C LYS A 20 1.75 -30.89 19.21
N ALA A 21 1.26 -30.00 18.36
CA ALA A 21 1.00 -30.32 16.95
C ALA A 21 2.29 -30.61 16.17
N TYR A 22 3.36 -29.86 16.46
CA TYR A 22 4.67 -30.04 15.84
C TYR A 22 5.30 -31.39 16.21
N ASP A 23 5.26 -31.76 17.49
CA ASP A 23 5.80 -33.02 18.00
C ASP A 23 5.06 -34.22 17.38
N LEU A 24 3.72 -34.15 17.31
CA LEU A 24 2.91 -35.17 16.65
C LEU A 24 3.28 -35.30 15.16
N SER A 25 3.50 -34.17 14.49
CA SER A 25 3.92 -34.14 13.08
C SER A 25 5.32 -34.74 12.90
N GLY A 26 6.23 -34.51 13.84
CA GLY A 26 7.57 -35.13 13.87
C GLY A 26 7.49 -36.65 13.94
N LEU A 27 6.72 -37.18 14.90
CA LEU A 27 6.48 -38.62 15.03
C LEU A 27 5.86 -39.24 13.77
N ALA A 28 5.04 -38.49 13.03
CA ALA A 28 4.49 -38.93 11.77
C ALA A 28 5.54 -38.97 10.65
N ARG A 29 6.35 -37.90 10.52
CA ARG A 29 7.43 -37.81 9.50
C ARG A 29 8.51 -38.86 9.69
N GLU A 30 8.83 -39.21 10.94
CA GLU A 30 9.80 -40.27 11.28
C GLU A 30 9.41 -41.66 10.75
N LYS A 31 8.13 -41.88 10.38
CA LYS A 31 7.70 -43.14 9.75
C LYS A 31 8.19 -43.30 8.32
N GLY A 32 8.73 -42.24 7.69
CA GLY A 32 9.36 -42.30 6.38
C GLY A 32 8.38 -42.45 5.21
N TYR A 33 7.11 -42.07 5.37
CA TYR A 33 6.12 -42.08 4.29
C TYR A 33 6.12 -40.81 3.43
N ASP A 34 6.79 -39.76 3.89
CA ASP A 34 6.88 -38.45 3.23
C ASP A 34 8.29 -38.19 2.67
N PRO A 35 8.47 -37.19 1.78
CA PRO A 35 9.77 -36.91 1.15
C PRO A 35 10.92 -36.61 2.13
N GLU A 36 10.60 -36.03 3.27
CA GLU A 36 11.56 -35.68 4.32
C GLU A 36 11.17 -36.35 5.65
N PRO A 37 12.14 -36.94 6.38
CA PRO A 37 11.89 -37.64 7.65
C PRO A 37 11.69 -36.70 8.85
N LYS A 38 11.58 -35.39 8.60
CA LYS A 38 11.42 -34.33 9.59
C LYS A 38 10.35 -33.34 9.15
N VAL A 39 9.84 -32.56 10.09
CA VAL A 39 8.93 -31.45 9.76
C VAL A 39 9.71 -30.37 9.01
N GLU A 40 9.23 -30.00 7.82
CA GLU A 40 9.89 -29.07 6.91
C GLU A 40 9.52 -27.59 7.16
N ILE A 41 8.48 -27.32 7.94
CA ILE A 41 8.03 -25.96 8.27
C ILE A 41 8.67 -25.55 9.60
N PRO A 42 9.76 -24.77 9.63
CA PRO A 42 10.39 -24.39 10.89
C PRO A 42 9.48 -23.46 11.72
N LEU A 43 9.50 -23.64 13.03
CA LEU A 43 8.88 -22.69 13.96
C LEU A 43 9.82 -21.50 14.16
N ALA A 44 9.28 -20.29 14.14
CA ALA A 44 9.98 -19.06 14.43
C ALA A 44 9.11 -18.15 15.29
N LYS A 45 9.69 -17.55 16.34
CA LYS A 45 8.95 -16.71 17.29
C LYS A 45 8.75 -15.29 16.80
N ASP A 46 9.70 -14.79 16.01
CA ASP A 46 9.66 -13.42 15.51
C ASP A 46 10.13 -13.31 14.05
N MET A 47 10.10 -12.08 13.53
CA MET A 47 10.48 -11.81 12.15
C MET A 47 11.95 -12.10 11.88
N ALA A 48 12.85 -11.81 12.82
CA ALA A 48 14.27 -12.00 12.62
C ALA A 48 14.62 -13.49 12.52
N GLU A 49 14.03 -14.33 13.37
CA GLU A 49 14.15 -15.79 13.30
C GLU A 49 13.53 -16.36 12.01
N ARG A 50 12.41 -15.80 11.54
CA ARG A 50 11.83 -16.18 10.24
C ARG A 50 12.76 -15.88 9.08
N VAL A 51 13.41 -14.71 9.08
CA VAL A 51 14.38 -14.31 8.04
C VAL A 51 15.54 -15.30 8.00
N GLU A 52 16.13 -15.59 9.17
CA GLU A 52 17.24 -16.53 9.28
C GLU A 52 16.83 -17.94 8.82
N SER A 53 15.68 -18.42 9.29
CA SER A 53 15.14 -19.74 8.93
C SER A 53 14.85 -19.84 7.43
N LEU A 54 14.24 -18.82 6.84
CA LEU A 54 13.93 -18.79 5.41
C LEU A 54 15.19 -18.87 4.56
N ILE A 55 16.21 -18.04 4.86
CA ILE A 55 17.43 -18.01 4.06
C ILE A 55 18.30 -19.24 4.30
N SER A 56 18.18 -19.92 5.45
CA SER A 56 18.89 -21.16 5.73
C SER A 56 18.58 -22.30 4.74
N VAL A 57 17.46 -22.22 4.01
CA VAL A 57 17.14 -23.16 2.92
C VAL A 57 18.18 -23.11 1.80
N THR A 58 18.65 -21.90 1.44
CA THR A 58 19.65 -21.69 0.38
C THR A 58 21.07 -21.52 0.91
N ALA A 59 21.21 -21.00 2.14
CA ALA A 59 22.50 -20.77 2.78
C ALA A 59 22.45 -21.32 4.22
N PRO A 60 22.58 -22.65 4.40
CA PRO A 60 22.48 -23.31 5.71
C PRO A 60 23.37 -22.70 6.79
N GLN A 61 24.50 -22.12 6.38
CA GLN A 61 25.48 -21.48 7.23
C GLN A 61 24.98 -20.21 7.96
N ILE A 62 23.87 -19.62 7.52
CA ILE A 62 23.20 -18.48 8.20
C ILE A 62 22.47 -18.92 9.48
N LYS A 63 22.08 -20.20 9.56
CA LYS A 63 21.35 -20.69 10.72
C LYS A 63 22.25 -20.72 11.96
N GLY A 64 21.81 -20.08 13.03
CA GLY A 64 22.53 -19.92 14.28
C GLY A 64 23.75 -19.01 14.18
N SER A 65 23.86 -18.19 13.12
CA SER A 65 25.04 -17.35 12.90
C SER A 65 25.03 -16.02 13.68
N GLY A 66 23.99 -15.73 14.45
CA GLY A 66 23.81 -14.45 15.15
C GLY A 66 23.13 -13.35 14.32
N VAL A 67 22.62 -13.68 13.13
CA VAL A 67 21.96 -12.71 12.24
C VAL A 67 20.62 -12.25 12.84
N SER A 68 19.85 -13.16 13.44
CA SER A 68 18.57 -12.79 14.06
C SER A 68 18.75 -11.79 15.21
N GLU A 69 19.77 -11.97 16.05
CA GLU A 69 20.11 -11.11 17.17
C GLU A 69 20.53 -9.73 16.66
N ARG A 70 21.37 -9.70 15.61
CA ARG A 70 21.78 -8.44 15.00
C ARG A 70 20.61 -7.66 14.42
N ILE A 71 19.67 -8.34 13.76
CA ILE A 71 18.47 -7.69 13.24
C ILE A 71 17.71 -7.00 14.38
N LYS A 72 17.50 -7.69 15.52
CA LYS A 72 16.81 -7.13 16.69
C LYS A 72 17.53 -5.91 17.25
N GLU A 73 18.87 -5.93 17.35
CA GLU A 73 19.66 -4.76 17.75
C GLU A 73 19.46 -3.56 16.80
N LEU A 74 19.42 -3.82 15.49
CA LEU A 74 19.20 -2.79 14.49
C LEU A 74 17.77 -2.24 14.51
N GLU A 75 16.78 -3.07 14.85
CA GLU A 75 15.38 -2.64 15.06
C GLU A 75 15.23 -1.68 16.24
N GLU A 76 15.97 -1.90 17.33
CA GLU A 76 16.02 -0.96 18.46
C GLU A 76 16.59 0.40 18.04
N LYS A 77 17.55 0.41 17.11
CA LYS A 77 18.19 1.62 16.60
C LYS A 77 17.35 2.39 15.57
N TYR A 78 16.75 1.70 14.60
CA TYR A 78 16.13 2.33 13.42
C TYR A 78 14.60 2.22 13.36
N SER A 79 13.98 1.47 14.27
CA SER A 79 12.60 0.96 14.19
C SER A 79 12.42 -0.21 13.22
N VAL A 80 11.48 -1.09 13.57
CA VAL A 80 11.10 -2.29 12.81
C VAL A 80 10.77 -1.93 11.36
N LEU A 81 11.27 -2.74 10.42
CA LEU A 81 11.12 -2.60 8.96
C LEU A 81 11.74 -1.35 8.32
N ASP A 82 12.61 -0.62 9.01
CA ASP A 82 13.41 0.42 8.36
C ASP A 82 14.38 -0.19 7.32
N TRP A 83 14.44 0.39 6.12
CA TRP A 83 15.26 -0.14 5.01
C TRP A 83 16.76 -0.12 5.31
N ARG A 84 17.20 0.78 6.20
CA ARG A 84 18.60 0.87 6.66
C ARG A 84 19.04 -0.38 7.41
N ILE A 85 18.10 -1.09 8.06
CA ILE A 85 18.37 -2.38 8.69
C ILE A 85 18.73 -3.42 7.63
N ALA A 86 17.92 -3.52 6.57
CA ALA A 86 18.18 -4.42 5.44
C ALA A 86 19.52 -4.13 4.75
N LEU A 87 19.84 -2.85 4.51
CA LEU A 87 21.11 -2.43 3.91
C LEU A 87 22.30 -2.77 4.80
N THR A 88 22.18 -2.48 6.10
CA THR A 88 23.24 -2.75 7.07
C THR A 88 23.49 -4.25 7.20
N ILE A 89 22.44 -5.06 7.43
CA ILE A 89 22.62 -6.50 7.62
C ILE A 89 23.16 -7.18 6.35
N ALA A 90 22.68 -6.77 5.17
CA ALA A 90 23.20 -7.26 3.90
C ALA A 90 24.70 -6.97 3.75
N ALA A 91 25.13 -5.75 4.09
CA ALA A 91 26.52 -5.34 4.01
C ALA A 91 27.42 -6.03 5.05
N GLU A 92 26.91 -6.29 6.27
CA GLU A 92 27.64 -6.99 7.33
C GLU A 92 27.80 -8.49 7.01
N ILE A 93 26.80 -9.11 6.41
CA ILE A 93 26.91 -10.50 5.90
C ILE A 93 27.90 -10.56 4.75
N ALA A 94 27.83 -9.62 3.80
CA ALA A 94 28.72 -9.57 2.66
C ALA A 94 30.21 -9.34 3.05
N ASP A 95 30.46 -8.70 4.20
CA ASP A 95 31.80 -8.57 4.82
C ASP A 95 32.30 -9.83 5.52
N GLY A 96 31.43 -10.82 5.67
CA GLY A 96 31.72 -12.04 6.41
C GLY A 96 31.77 -11.88 7.93
N LYS A 97 31.05 -10.89 8.50
CA LYS A 97 31.01 -10.68 9.97
C LYS A 97 30.39 -11.85 10.73
N PHE A 98 29.39 -12.52 10.13
CA PHE A 98 28.66 -13.64 10.75
C PHE A 98 29.14 -14.99 10.25
N VAL A 99 29.41 -15.08 8.94
CA VAL A 99 29.78 -16.33 8.28
C VAL A 99 30.80 -16.06 7.20
N ARG A 100 31.71 -17.01 6.97
CA ARG A 100 32.61 -16.98 5.82
C ARG A 100 31.97 -17.71 4.65
N PHE A 101 31.95 -17.06 3.50
CA PHE A 101 31.46 -17.63 2.24
C PHE A 101 32.63 -18.07 1.37
N SER A 102 32.36 -18.97 0.42
CA SER A 102 33.37 -19.47 -0.52
C SER A 102 33.87 -18.39 -1.47
N SER A 103 33.02 -17.40 -1.77
CA SER A 103 33.34 -16.30 -2.65
C SER A 103 32.66 -15.00 -2.22
N ARG A 104 33.26 -13.89 -2.65
CA ARG A 104 32.68 -12.55 -2.57
C ARG A 104 31.30 -12.47 -3.23
N HIS A 105 31.11 -13.24 -4.30
CA HIS A 105 29.87 -13.31 -5.04
C HIS A 105 28.75 -13.98 -4.23
N GLU A 106 29.04 -15.14 -3.64
CA GLU A 106 28.11 -15.84 -2.74
C GLU A 106 27.74 -14.97 -1.52
N ALA A 107 28.73 -14.29 -0.93
CA ALA A 107 28.50 -13.39 0.19
C ALA A 107 27.53 -12.25 -0.16
N ALA A 108 27.65 -11.68 -1.36
CA ALA A 108 26.76 -10.64 -1.85
C ALA A 108 25.34 -11.15 -2.09
N GLU A 109 25.19 -12.33 -2.72
CA GLU A 109 23.88 -12.94 -2.93
C GLU A 109 23.17 -13.23 -1.60
N VAL A 110 23.84 -13.88 -0.65
CA VAL A 110 23.25 -14.19 0.66
C VAL A 110 22.91 -12.91 1.42
N GLY A 111 23.78 -11.89 1.36
CA GLY A 111 23.49 -10.57 1.93
C GLY A 111 22.20 -9.94 1.37
N ILE A 112 22.03 -9.94 0.04
CA ILE A 112 20.81 -9.45 -0.61
C ILE A 112 19.60 -10.27 -0.17
N ARG A 113 19.70 -11.60 -0.14
CA ARG A 113 18.60 -12.49 0.26
C ARG A 113 18.15 -12.22 1.70
N VAL A 114 19.07 -12.04 2.65
CA VAL A 114 18.71 -11.71 4.04
C VAL A 114 18.07 -10.33 4.14
N GLY A 115 18.66 -9.30 3.52
CA GLY A 115 18.08 -7.96 3.51
C GLY A 115 16.69 -7.95 2.87
N PHE A 116 16.51 -8.70 1.78
CA PHE A 116 15.25 -8.79 1.07
C PHE A 116 14.19 -9.60 1.85
N ALA A 117 14.60 -10.69 2.52
CA ALA A 117 13.73 -11.44 3.42
C ALA A 117 13.25 -10.58 4.58
N TYR A 118 14.11 -9.76 5.17
CA TYR A 118 13.72 -8.82 6.22
C TYR A 118 12.65 -7.83 5.75
N LEU A 119 12.81 -7.24 4.56
CA LEU A 119 11.85 -6.32 3.96
C LEU A 119 10.50 -6.95 3.63
N THR A 120 10.45 -8.29 3.54
CA THR A 120 9.26 -9.09 3.23
C THR A 120 8.76 -9.89 4.43
N LEU A 121 9.18 -9.53 5.65
CA LEU A 121 8.78 -10.15 6.92
C LEU A 121 9.23 -11.62 7.08
N GLY A 122 10.06 -12.13 6.16
CA GLY A 122 10.37 -13.55 6.03
C GLY A 122 9.14 -14.41 5.70
N THR A 123 8.15 -13.86 4.98
CA THR A 123 6.85 -14.52 4.74
C THR A 123 6.57 -14.88 3.29
N VAL A 124 7.43 -14.49 2.35
CA VAL A 124 7.25 -14.73 0.92
C VAL A 124 8.45 -15.46 0.35
N SER A 125 8.27 -16.19 -0.75
CA SER A 125 9.36 -16.94 -1.39
C SER A 125 10.29 -16.08 -2.24
N SER A 126 9.95 -14.81 -2.53
CA SER A 126 10.75 -13.95 -3.42
C SER A 126 12.24 -13.80 -3.06
N PRO A 127 12.67 -13.77 -1.78
CA PRO A 127 14.09 -13.80 -1.44
C PRO A 127 14.80 -15.10 -1.85
N LEU A 128 14.08 -16.21 -2.03
CA LEU A 128 14.62 -17.50 -2.45
C LEU A 128 14.47 -17.69 -3.97
N GLU A 129 13.26 -17.50 -4.47
CA GLU A 129 12.87 -17.84 -5.84
C GLU A 129 12.84 -16.61 -6.76
N GLY A 130 12.41 -15.46 -6.24
CA GLY A 130 12.20 -14.23 -7.00
C GLY A 130 13.50 -13.53 -7.39
N PHE A 131 14.43 -13.41 -6.45
CA PHE A 131 15.84 -13.07 -6.72
C PHE A 131 16.59 -14.37 -7.01
N VAL A 132 17.07 -14.52 -8.24
CA VAL A 132 17.66 -15.77 -8.71
C VAL A 132 19.15 -15.80 -8.46
N LYS A 133 19.90 -14.83 -9.00
CA LYS A 133 21.36 -14.77 -8.93
C LYS A 133 21.89 -13.39 -9.34
N ILE A 134 23.14 -13.13 -9.02
CA ILE A 134 23.95 -12.08 -9.63
C ILE A 134 24.76 -12.72 -10.75
N LYS A 135 24.96 -12.03 -11.87
CA LYS A 135 25.94 -12.40 -12.88
C LYS A 135 26.89 -11.23 -13.11
N GLU A 136 28.18 -11.49 -12.95
CA GLU A 136 29.20 -10.50 -13.30
C GLU A 136 29.41 -10.50 -14.82
N MET A 137 29.22 -9.34 -15.42
CA MET A 137 29.25 -9.11 -16.86
C MET A 137 30.28 -8.02 -17.19
N LYS A 138 30.62 -7.87 -18.47
CA LYS A 138 31.63 -6.88 -18.92
C LYS A 138 31.02 -5.67 -19.62
N ARG A 139 31.36 -4.49 -19.12
CA ARG A 139 31.06 -3.19 -19.73
C ARG A 139 31.78 -3.04 -21.08
N LYS A 140 31.47 -1.98 -21.83
CA LYS A 140 32.12 -1.69 -23.12
C LYS A 140 33.62 -1.44 -22.93
N ASP A 141 33.98 -0.81 -21.80
CA ASP A 141 35.34 -0.58 -21.33
C ASP A 141 35.99 -1.80 -20.66
N GLN A 142 35.39 -2.99 -20.77
CA GLN A 142 35.82 -4.27 -20.18
C GLN A 142 35.79 -4.35 -18.65
N LYS A 143 35.37 -3.30 -17.94
CA LYS A 143 35.23 -3.35 -16.49
C LYS A 143 34.01 -4.20 -16.06
N PRO A 144 34.07 -4.83 -14.88
CA PRO A 144 32.96 -5.65 -14.40
C PRO A 144 31.76 -4.80 -13.96
N TYR A 145 30.56 -5.25 -14.29
CA TYR A 145 29.29 -4.77 -13.74
C TYR A 145 28.41 -5.96 -13.36
N TRP A 146 27.33 -5.72 -12.61
CA TRP A 146 26.38 -6.77 -12.22
C TRP A 146 25.08 -6.71 -13.02
N ALA A 147 24.69 -7.87 -13.54
CA ALA A 147 23.34 -8.18 -13.98
C ALA A 147 22.62 -8.96 -12.87
N ILE A 148 21.44 -8.50 -12.48
CA ILE A 148 20.64 -9.10 -11.41
C ILE A 148 19.48 -9.86 -12.03
N PHE A 149 19.47 -11.17 -11.83
CA PHE A 149 18.46 -12.06 -12.40
C PHE A 149 17.27 -12.18 -11.45
N TYR A 150 16.09 -11.85 -11.97
CA TYR A 150 14.82 -12.02 -11.29
C TYR A 150 13.92 -13.02 -12.04
N SER A 151 12.99 -13.63 -11.32
CA SER A 151 11.97 -14.54 -11.86
C SER A 151 10.55 -14.08 -11.50
N GLY A 152 9.52 -14.65 -12.12
CA GLY A 152 8.10 -14.34 -11.89
C GLY A 152 7.65 -14.32 -10.41
N PRO A 153 8.08 -15.26 -9.55
CA PRO A 153 7.86 -15.22 -8.10
C PRO A 153 8.19 -13.90 -7.40
N ILE A 154 8.98 -13.00 -8.00
CA ILE A 154 9.24 -11.64 -7.50
C ILE A 154 7.95 -10.83 -7.29
N ARG A 155 6.87 -11.14 -8.01
CA ARG A 155 5.57 -10.46 -7.86
C ARG A 155 5.00 -10.56 -6.44
N SER A 156 5.29 -11.67 -5.75
CA SER A 156 4.75 -11.95 -4.41
C SER A 156 5.38 -11.10 -3.30
N ALA A 157 6.60 -10.60 -3.46
CA ALA A 157 7.22 -9.66 -2.53
C ALA A 157 6.50 -8.31 -2.43
N GLY A 158 5.69 -7.98 -3.45
CA GLY A 158 5.14 -6.66 -3.65
C GLY A 158 6.18 -5.66 -4.16
N GLY A 159 5.70 -4.66 -4.90
CA GLY A 159 6.60 -3.78 -5.67
C GLY A 159 7.59 -2.96 -4.84
N THR A 160 7.31 -2.68 -3.56
CA THR A 160 8.26 -1.90 -2.74
C THR A 160 9.45 -2.73 -2.29
N ALA A 161 9.25 -3.93 -1.73
CA ALA A 161 10.37 -4.74 -1.26
C ALA A 161 11.25 -5.20 -2.43
N ALA A 162 10.66 -5.59 -3.55
CA ALA A 162 11.39 -5.94 -4.77
C ALA A 162 12.15 -4.74 -5.41
N ALA A 163 11.63 -3.52 -5.29
CA ALA A 163 12.41 -2.35 -5.71
C ALA A 163 13.61 -2.09 -4.79
N VAL A 164 13.45 -2.32 -3.48
CA VAL A 164 14.54 -2.16 -2.52
C VAL A 164 15.57 -3.28 -2.64
N SER A 165 15.23 -4.48 -3.13
CA SER A 165 16.24 -5.51 -3.44
C SER A 165 17.23 -5.06 -4.53
N VAL A 166 16.79 -4.22 -5.48
CA VAL A 166 17.69 -3.58 -6.46
C VAL A 166 18.61 -2.56 -5.77
N ILE A 167 18.10 -1.79 -4.81
CA ILE A 167 18.91 -0.85 -4.01
C ILE A 167 19.92 -1.61 -3.13
N LEU A 168 19.53 -2.75 -2.53
CA LEU A 168 20.43 -3.63 -1.78
C LEU A 168 21.57 -4.13 -2.67
N ALA A 169 21.25 -4.61 -3.87
CA ALA A 169 22.25 -5.04 -4.84
C ALA A 169 23.19 -3.89 -5.23
N ASP A 170 22.67 -2.67 -5.38
CA ASP A 170 23.47 -1.49 -5.74
C ASP A 170 24.42 -1.06 -4.62
N HIS A 171 23.93 -1.11 -3.38
CA HIS A 171 24.72 -0.83 -2.19
C HIS A 171 25.89 -1.80 -2.06
N LEU A 172 25.66 -3.10 -2.29
CA LEU A 172 26.74 -4.08 -2.32
C LEU A 172 27.64 -3.92 -3.54
N ARG A 173 27.11 -3.63 -4.73
CA ARG A 173 27.90 -3.39 -5.96
C ARG A 173 28.99 -2.34 -5.70
N LYS A 174 28.61 -1.19 -5.13
CA LYS A 174 29.53 -0.10 -4.77
C LYS A 174 30.62 -0.56 -3.81
N LYS A 175 30.22 -1.27 -2.75
CA LYS A 175 31.14 -1.80 -1.75
C LYS A 175 32.15 -2.79 -2.35
N PHE A 176 31.75 -3.52 -3.39
CA PHE A 176 32.60 -4.49 -4.06
C PHE A 176 33.47 -3.88 -5.16
N GLY A 177 33.37 -2.57 -5.42
CA GLY A 177 34.12 -1.88 -6.45
C GLY A 177 33.67 -2.23 -7.87
N ILE A 178 32.40 -2.63 -8.01
CA ILE A 178 31.81 -3.03 -9.28
C ILE A 178 31.20 -1.80 -9.96
N GLU A 179 31.48 -1.62 -11.25
CA GLU A 179 31.09 -0.43 -11.99
C GLU A 179 29.58 -0.40 -12.28
N PRO A 180 28.97 0.78 -12.49
CA PRO A 180 27.58 0.89 -12.93
C PRO A 180 27.33 0.19 -14.27
N TYR A 181 26.10 -0.20 -14.54
CA TYR A 181 25.69 -0.71 -15.85
C TYR A 181 25.80 0.36 -16.96
N ASP A 182 26.24 -0.03 -18.16
CA ASP A 182 26.40 0.83 -19.33
C ASP A 182 25.51 0.37 -20.52
N PRO A 183 24.18 0.57 -20.47
CA PRO A 183 23.28 0.05 -21.48
C PRO A 183 23.59 0.60 -22.88
N THR A 184 23.57 -0.29 -23.86
CA THR A 184 23.51 0.04 -25.28
C THR A 184 22.11 0.54 -25.66
N PRO A 185 21.98 1.33 -26.75
CA PRO A 185 20.67 1.71 -27.26
C PRO A 185 19.74 0.51 -27.51
N ASP A 186 20.28 -0.58 -28.06
CA ASP A 186 19.52 -1.80 -28.33
C ASP A 186 19.03 -2.51 -27.07
N GLU A 187 19.82 -2.54 -25.98
CA GLU A 187 19.37 -3.09 -24.70
C GLU A 187 18.25 -2.26 -24.06
N VAL A 188 18.26 -0.94 -24.28
CA VAL A 188 17.18 -0.06 -23.84
C VAL A 188 15.90 -0.35 -24.61
N GLU A 189 15.96 -0.39 -25.94
CA GLU A 189 14.79 -0.66 -26.77
C GLU A 189 14.29 -2.11 -26.63
N ARG A 190 15.19 -3.06 -26.34
CA ARG A 190 14.82 -4.41 -25.91
C ARG A 190 13.93 -4.39 -24.68
N MET A 191 14.29 -3.63 -23.64
CA MET A 191 13.46 -3.57 -22.43
C MET A 191 12.12 -2.88 -22.70
N VAL A 192 12.07 -1.85 -23.55
CA VAL A 192 10.81 -1.24 -24.00
C VAL A 192 9.92 -2.28 -24.67
N THR A 193 10.45 -2.96 -25.69
CA THR A 193 9.75 -3.99 -26.46
C THR A 193 9.23 -5.11 -25.55
N GLU A 194 10.09 -5.62 -24.67
CA GLU A 194 9.78 -6.75 -23.80
C GLU A 194 8.70 -6.41 -22.75
N LEU A 195 8.68 -5.19 -22.22
CA LEU A 195 7.62 -4.74 -21.30
C LEU A 195 6.24 -4.65 -21.96
N TYR A 196 6.17 -4.14 -23.19
CA TYR A 196 4.91 -4.06 -23.94
C TYR A 196 4.46 -5.43 -24.42
N ASP A 197 5.38 -6.25 -24.95
CA ASP A 197 5.07 -7.64 -25.30
C ASP A 197 4.57 -8.43 -24.08
N TYR A 198 5.19 -8.25 -22.91
CA TYR A 198 4.73 -8.90 -21.69
C TYR A 198 3.34 -8.40 -21.26
N HIS A 199 3.09 -7.08 -21.29
CA HIS A 199 1.81 -6.50 -20.92
C HIS A 199 0.68 -6.98 -21.82
N ASP A 200 0.89 -6.97 -23.13
CA ASP A 200 -0.14 -7.21 -24.13
C ASP A 200 -0.37 -8.71 -24.40
N ARG A 201 0.69 -9.53 -24.30
CA ARG A 201 0.67 -10.93 -24.76
C ARG A 201 0.80 -11.95 -23.64
N VAL A 202 1.15 -11.55 -22.42
CA VAL A 202 1.33 -12.45 -21.27
C VAL A 202 0.41 -12.08 -20.12
N THR A 203 0.60 -10.90 -19.51
CA THR A 203 -0.23 -10.42 -18.41
C THR A 203 -0.10 -8.91 -18.26
N ASN A 204 -1.24 -8.26 -18.01
CA ASN A 204 -1.27 -6.82 -17.75
C ASN A 204 -0.46 -6.50 -16.48
N LEU A 205 0.50 -5.59 -16.65
CA LEU A 205 1.24 -4.96 -15.57
C LEU A 205 0.32 -4.03 -14.77
N GLN A 206 0.48 -4.03 -13.45
CA GLN A 206 -0.21 -3.08 -12.56
C GLN A 206 0.17 -1.61 -12.82
N TYR A 207 1.28 -1.37 -13.48
CA TYR A 207 1.73 -0.09 -14.00
C TYR A 207 2.57 -0.39 -15.23
N LEU A 208 2.03 -0.11 -16.42
CA LEU A 208 2.78 -0.07 -17.66
C LEU A 208 3.37 1.35 -17.77
N PRO A 209 4.69 1.54 -17.59
CA PRO A 209 5.30 2.84 -17.80
C PRO A 209 5.26 3.18 -19.30
N SER A 210 5.21 4.47 -19.63
CA SER A 210 5.37 4.91 -21.01
C SER A 210 6.74 4.49 -21.55
N GLU A 211 6.90 4.39 -22.87
CA GLU A 211 8.21 4.08 -23.44
C GLU A 211 9.29 5.08 -23.02
N GLU A 212 8.94 6.37 -22.87
CA GLU A 212 9.86 7.40 -22.35
C GLU A 212 10.28 7.11 -20.91
N GLU A 213 9.35 6.68 -20.05
CA GLU A 213 9.68 6.25 -18.68
C GLU A 213 10.63 5.05 -18.67
N ILE A 214 10.37 4.05 -19.51
CA ILE A 214 11.22 2.84 -19.60
C ILE A 214 12.62 3.23 -20.06
N ARG A 215 12.74 4.00 -21.16
CA ARG A 215 14.02 4.46 -21.69
C ARG A 215 14.80 5.26 -20.66
N PHE A 216 14.14 6.17 -19.95
CA PHE A 216 14.77 6.95 -18.89
C PHE A 216 15.29 6.03 -17.79
N LEU A 217 14.45 5.14 -17.27
CA LEU A 217 14.79 4.31 -16.13
C LEU A 217 15.97 3.37 -16.46
N VAL A 218 15.91 2.65 -17.59
CA VAL A 218 16.96 1.70 -17.98
C VAL A 218 18.32 2.40 -18.19
N LYS A 219 18.34 3.61 -18.76
CA LYS A 219 19.57 4.38 -18.97
C LYS A 219 20.26 4.84 -17.69
N HIS A 220 19.51 5.01 -16.59
CA HIS A 220 20.03 5.55 -15.34
C HIS A 220 20.22 4.49 -14.24
N LEU A 221 19.69 3.28 -14.44
CA LEU A 221 19.86 2.21 -13.46
C LEU A 221 21.33 1.77 -13.38
N PRO A 222 21.90 1.66 -12.17
CA PRO A 222 23.29 1.27 -11.98
C PRO A 222 23.54 -0.24 -12.15
N LEU A 223 22.47 -1.03 -12.33
CA LEU A 223 22.48 -2.49 -12.46
C LEU A 223 21.68 -2.86 -13.70
N GLN A 224 22.12 -3.91 -14.42
CA GLN A 224 21.26 -4.52 -15.43
C GLN A 224 20.20 -5.36 -14.73
N ILE A 225 18.93 -5.07 -14.98
CA ILE A 225 17.82 -5.91 -14.51
C ILE A 225 17.57 -6.98 -15.58
N ASP A 226 17.78 -8.23 -15.20
CA ASP A 226 17.69 -9.40 -16.07
C ASP A 226 16.78 -10.47 -15.46
N GLY A 227 16.66 -11.62 -16.13
CA GLY A 227 15.88 -12.74 -15.66
C GLY A 227 16.03 -13.97 -16.56
N ASP A 228 15.62 -15.10 -16.02
CA ASP A 228 15.57 -16.35 -16.77
C ASP A 228 14.50 -16.27 -17.90
N PRO A 229 14.62 -17.08 -18.97
CA PRO A 229 13.65 -17.16 -20.06
C PRO A 229 12.33 -17.79 -19.61
N SER A 230 11.55 -17.02 -18.86
CA SER A 230 10.39 -17.47 -18.10
C SER A 230 9.14 -17.74 -18.93
N GLU A 231 9.02 -17.10 -20.10
CA GLU A 231 7.86 -17.25 -20.98
C GLU A 231 8.19 -18.05 -22.23
N ARG A 232 7.18 -18.71 -22.80
CA ARG A 232 7.35 -19.50 -24.02
C ARG A 232 7.50 -18.64 -25.28
N ILE A 233 7.06 -17.38 -25.20
CA ILE A 233 7.05 -16.46 -26.34
C ILE A 233 8.34 -15.62 -26.39
N GLU A 234 8.76 -15.34 -27.61
CA GLU A 234 9.87 -14.44 -27.87
C GLU A 234 9.42 -12.97 -27.91
N VAL A 235 10.37 -12.09 -27.62
CA VAL A 235 10.24 -10.65 -27.89
C VAL A 235 10.02 -10.42 -29.38
N SER A 236 9.21 -9.43 -29.70
CA SER A 236 8.86 -9.06 -31.07
C SER A 236 10.02 -8.43 -31.83
N ASN A 237 10.95 -7.75 -31.14
CA ASN A 237 12.12 -7.10 -31.71
C ASN A 237 13.34 -7.11 -30.75
N HIS A 238 14.51 -6.66 -31.22
CA HIS A 238 15.78 -6.58 -30.46
C HIS A 238 16.26 -7.93 -29.91
N LYS A 239 16.37 -8.90 -30.81
CA LYS A 239 16.86 -10.27 -30.54
C LYS A 239 18.39 -10.35 -30.62
N ASP A 240 18.94 -11.43 -30.05
CA ASP A 240 20.34 -11.86 -30.17
C ASP A 240 21.34 -10.82 -29.62
N LEU A 241 20.99 -10.20 -28.49
CA LEU A 241 21.84 -9.18 -27.86
C LEU A 241 22.98 -9.83 -27.05
N PRO A 242 24.24 -9.34 -27.15
CA PRO A 242 25.41 -10.00 -26.56
C PRO A 242 25.36 -10.22 -25.04
N ARG A 243 24.63 -9.37 -24.30
CA ARG A 243 24.54 -9.39 -22.83
C ARG A 243 23.18 -9.86 -22.32
N ILE A 244 22.28 -10.30 -23.21
CA ILE A 244 20.97 -10.86 -22.86
C ILE A 244 20.90 -12.26 -23.47
N GLU A 245 20.97 -13.29 -22.62
CA GLU A 245 21.17 -14.69 -23.01
C GLU A 245 19.98 -15.34 -23.72
N THR A 246 18.88 -14.61 -23.90
CA THR A 246 17.64 -15.17 -24.45
C THR A 246 16.85 -14.16 -25.27
N ASN A 247 16.12 -14.69 -26.26
CA ASN A 247 15.10 -13.96 -27.00
C ASN A 247 13.70 -14.13 -26.41
N ARG A 248 13.54 -14.95 -25.36
CA ARG A 248 12.27 -15.13 -24.66
C ARG A 248 12.00 -13.98 -23.69
N ILE A 249 10.73 -13.75 -23.41
CA ILE A 249 10.32 -12.73 -22.42
C ILE A 249 10.71 -13.18 -21.01
N ARG A 250 11.35 -12.26 -20.28
CA ARG A 250 11.82 -12.39 -18.89
C ARG A 250 10.86 -11.66 -17.96
N ASN A 251 9.87 -12.37 -17.45
CA ASN A 251 8.78 -11.83 -16.64
C ASN A 251 9.29 -11.14 -15.36
N GLY A 252 10.31 -11.69 -14.70
CA GLY A 252 10.94 -11.09 -13.53
C GLY A 252 11.51 -9.70 -13.82
N ALA A 253 12.18 -9.53 -14.95
CA ALA A 253 12.73 -8.24 -15.37
C ALA A 253 11.61 -7.23 -15.67
N CYS A 254 10.57 -7.63 -16.40
CA CYS A 254 9.40 -6.79 -16.68
C CYS A 254 8.70 -6.33 -15.39
N LEU A 255 8.50 -7.25 -14.43
CA LEU A 255 7.87 -6.95 -13.15
C LEU A 255 8.71 -5.99 -12.30
N VAL A 256 10.03 -6.17 -12.25
CA VAL A 256 10.94 -5.29 -11.50
C VAL A 256 11.00 -3.89 -12.11
N ILE A 257 11.09 -3.76 -13.42
CA ILE A 257 11.11 -2.45 -14.08
C ILE A 257 9.75 -1.75 -13.94
N GLY A 258 8.65 -2.43 -14.29
CA GLY A 258 7.31 -1.84 -14.34
C GLY A 258 6.64 -1.70 -12.96
N GLU A 259 6.40 -2.82 -12.27
CA GLU A 259 5.59 -2.85 -11.03
C GLU A 259 6.38 -2.49 -9.76
N CYS A 260 7.71 -2.53 -9.82
CA CYS A 260 8.57 -2.25 -8.67
C CYS A 260 9.22 -0.86 -8.80
N LEU A 261 10.21 -0.70 -9.68
CA LEU A 261 10.98 0.54 -9.79
C LEU A 261 10.12 1.70 -10.30
N ALA A 262 9.50 1.57 -11.48
CA ALA A 262 8.72 2.65 -12.07
C ALA A 262 7.46 2.98 -11.24
N GLN A 263 6.72 1.97 -10.79
CA GLN A 263 5.51 2.18 -10.00
C GLN A 263 5.78 2.76 -8.60
N LYS A 264 6.89 2.36 -7.95
CA LYS A 264 7.20 2.78 -6.56
C LYS A 264 8.20 3.93 -6.48
N ALA A 265 8.61 4.51 -7.60
CA ALA A 265 9.61 5.58 -7.68
C ALA A 265 9.39 6.72 -6.67
N GLN A 266 8.16 7.23 -6.50
CA GLN A 266 7.85 8.28 -5.52
C GLN A 266 8.15 7.85 -4.08
N LYS A 267 7.81 6.60 -3.72
CA LYS A 267 8.05 6.05 -2.38
C LYS A 267 9.54 5.80 -2.15
N LEU A 268 10.26 5.31 -3.16
CA LEU A 268 11.72 5.15 -3.11
C LEU A 268 12.39 6.51 -2.90
N LEU A 269 12.02 7.52 -3.71
CA LEU A 269 12.52 8.88 -3.61
C LEU A 269 12.26 9.49 -2.23
N ALA A 270 11.03 9.37 -1.71
CA ALA A 270 10.68 9.91 -0.41
C ALA A 270 11.50 9.31 0.75
N GLN A 271 11.92 8.04 0.63
CA GLN A 271 12.77 7.39 1.63
C GLN A 271 14.26 7.74 1.42
N LEU A 272 14.76 7.67 0.19
CA LEU A 272 16.16 7.98 -0.13
C LEU A 272 16.51 9.46 0.15
N ASN A 273 15.55 10.38 0.03
CA ASN A 273 15.77 11.78 0.44
C ASN A 273 16.02 11.93 1.95
N LYS A 274 15.54 11.00 2.78
CA LYS A 274 15.71 11.06 4.25
C LYS A 274 17.07 10.55 4.70
N TRP A 275 17.56 9.47 4.09
CA TRP A 275 18.75 8.75 4.59
C TRP A 275 19.65 8.16 3.51
N GLY A 276 19.34 8.33 2.22
CA GLY A 276 20.10 7.73 1.13
C GLY A 276 21.56 8.19 1.05
N LYS A 277 21.86 9.41 1.53
CA LYS A 277 23.23 9.94 1.63
C LYS A 277 24.10 9.14 2.60
N ASP A 278 23.49 8.59 3.66
CA ASP A 278 24.21 7.84 4.71
C ASP A 278 24.71 6.47 4.22
N PHE A 279 24.18 5.98 3.08
CA PHE A 279 24.46 4.67 2.49
C PHE A 279 25.13 4.76 1.11
N ASP A 280 25.65 5.95 0.75
CA ASP A 280 26.21 6.24 -0.57
C ASP A 280 25.24 5.89 -1.70
N LEU A 281 23.99 6.38 -1.64
CA LEU A 281 22.97 6.14 -2.68
C LEU A 281 22.63 7.41 -3.48
N GLN A 282 23.56 8.37 -3.57
CA GLN A 282 23.36 9.63 -4.31
C GLN A 282 23.17 9.40 -5.82
N ASN A 283 23.67 8.28 -6.36
CA ASN A 283 23.41 7.89 -7.75
C ASN A 283 21.93 7.64 -8.03
N TRP A 284 21.08 7.46 -7.02
CA TRP A 284 19.62 7.32 -7.18
C TRP A 284 18.87 8.67 -7.24
N GLU A 285 19.59 9.80 -7.23
CA GLU A 285 18.95 11.12 -7.37
C GLU A 285 18.21 11.31 -8.70
N PHE A 286 18.51 10.50 -9.74
CA PHE A 286 17.73 10.45 -10.98
C PHE A 286 16.25 10.18 -10.74
N LEU A 287 15.86 9.57 -9.61
CA LEU A 287 14.45 9.36 -9.26
C LEU A 287 13.69 10.68 -9.12
N LYS A 288 14.36 11.81 -8.82
CA LYS A 288 13.75 13.16 -8.82
C LYS A 288 13.31 13.56 -10.22
N GLU A 289 14.17 13.35 -11.21
CA GLU A 289 13.88 13.63 -12.62
C GLU A 289 12.84 12.66 -13.18
N PHE A 290 12.97 11.37 -12.85
CA PHE A 290 11.98 10.37 -13.20
C PHE A 290 10.60 10.71 -12.63
N ALA A 291 10.52 11.10 -11.35
CA ALA A 291 9.30 11.56 -10.70
C ALA A 291 8.64 12.75 -11.42
N ALA A 292 9.44 13.70 -11.92
CA ALA A 292 8.96 14.83 -12.72
C ALA A 292 8.43 14.37 -14.09
N LEU A 293 9.14 13.44 -14.75
CA LEU A 293 8.70 12.82 -16.00
C LEU A 293 7.34 12.11 -15.82
N GLN A 294 7.15 11.33 -14.76
CA GLN A 294 5.86 10.66 -14.51
C GLN A 294 4.71 11.66 -14.35
N LYS A 295 4.95 12.79 -13.65
CA LYS A 295 3.94 13.84 -13.48
C LYS A 295 3.59 14.48 -14.83
N LYS A 296 4.59 14.79 -15.66
CA LYS A 296 4.39 15.35 -17.01
C LYS A 296 3.58 14.41 -17.89
N MET A 297 3.87 13.11 -17.87
CA MET A 297 3.16 12.11 -18.68
C MET A 297 1.71 11.90 -18.21
N LYS A 298 1.46 11.96 -16.90
CA LYS A 298 0.10 11.86 -16.33
C LYS A 298 -0.75 13.11 -16.55
N ALA A 299 -0.14 14.27 -16.77
CA ALA A 299 -0.83 15.56 -16.91
C ALA A 299 -1.40 15.82 -18.33
N LYS A 300 -1.50 14.82 -19.22
CA LYS A 300 -2.12 14.94 -20.55
C LYS A 300 -3.67 15.13 -20.52
N GLY A 301 -4.20 15.83 -19.51
CA GLY A 301 -5.61 16.19 -19.38
C GLY A 301 -5.80 17.44 -18.53
N THR A 302 -6.35 18.49 -19.15
CA THR A 302 -6.87 19.77 -18.60
C THR A 302 -6.25 20.29 -17.30
N GLU A 303 -5.52 21.40 -17.41
CA GLU A 303 -5.18 22.28 -16.28
C GLU A 303 -6.44 22.82 -15.60
N THR A 304 -6.98 22.09 -14.64
CA THR A 304 -7.93 22.65 -13.67
C THR A 304 -7.16 23.37 -12.56
N LYS A 305 -7.52 24.62 -12.28
CA LYS A 305 -7.10 25.41 -11.09
C LYS A 305 -7.47 24.77 -9.72
N ALA A 306 -7.90 23.51 -9.70
CA ALA A 306 -8.28 22.80 -8.50
C ALA A 306 -7.03 22.37 -7.73
N LYS A 307 -7.07 22.46 -6.39
CA LYS A 307 -6.00 21.94 -5.51
C LYS A 307 -5.76 20.43 -5.68
N ILE A 308 -6.69 19.70 -6.31
CA ILE A 308 -6.65 18.26 -6.56
C ILE A 308 -7.20 17.97 -7.96
N SER A 309 -6.45 17.25 -8.77
CA SER A 309 -6.83 16.83 -10.13
C SER A 309 -7.46 15.44 -10.16
N PRO A 310 -8.42 15.13 -11.04
CA PRO A 310 -9.04 13.80 -11.13
C PRO A 310 -8.05 12.70 -11.57
N ILE A 311 -8.17 11.49 -11.02
CA ILE A 311 -7.36 10.32 -11.40
C ILE A 311 -8.23 9.22 -12.03
N TYR A 312 -7.98 8.91 -13.30
CA TYR A 312 -8.80 7.98 -14.08
C TYR A 312 -8.29 6.52 -14.07
N THR A 313 -7.17 6.24 -13.40
CA THR A 313 -6.51 4.91 -13.47
C THR A 313 -7.40 3.74 -13.06
N TYR A 314 -8.35 3.94 -12.13
CA TYR A 314 -9.20 2.83 -11.66
C TYR A 314 -10.26 2.38 -12.69
N ILE A 315 -10.58 3.21 -13.69
CA ILE A 315 -11.58 2.90 -14.73
C ILE A 315 -10.96 2.53 -16.09
N GLN A 316 -9.65 2.60 -16.26
CA GLN A 316 -8.98 2.30 -17.54
C GLN A 316 -9.10 0.82 -17.92
N ASP A 317 -8.97 -0.09 -16.95
CA ASP A 317 -9.05 -1.54 -17.16
C ASP A 317 -10.41 -2.08 -16.73
N LEU A 318 -11.49 -1.59 -17.35
CA LEU A 318 -12.83 -2.06 -17.05
C LEU A 318 -13.07 -3.44 -17.66
N VAL A 319 -13.29 -4.44 -16.81
CA VAL A 319 -13.67 -5.80 -17.23
C VAL A 319 -15.20 -5.88 -17.26
N ALA A 320 -15.75 -6.58 -18.25
CA ALA A 320 -17.18 -6.85 -18.33
C ALA A 320 -17.71 -7.39 -16.99
N GLY A 321 -18.86 -6.88 -16.57
CA GLY A 321 -19.51 -7.26 -15.31
C GLY A 321 -19.07 -6.46 -14.09
N ARG A 322 -18.04 -5.60 -14.15
CA ARG A 322 -17.66 -4.69 -13.04
C ARG A 322 -18.27 -3.29 -13.24
N PRO A 323 -19.19 -2.83 -12.38
CA PRO A 323 -19.83 -1.53 -12.52
C PRO A 323 -18.87 -0.39 -12.16
N VAL A 324 -19.02 0.73 -12.87
CA VAL A 324 -18.47 2.02 -12.44
C VAL A 324 -19.49 2.67 -11.53
N LEU A 325 -19.13 2.87 -10.25
CA LEU A 325 -20.03 3.45 -9.26
C LEU A 325 -20.10 4.98 -9.33
N THR A 326 -18.99 5.61 -9.70
CA THR A 326 -18.88 7.06 -9.86
C THR A 326 -17.72 7.37 -10.79
N HIS A 327 -17.72 8.54 -11.43
CA HIS A 327 -16.54 9.09 -12.09
C HIS A 327 -15.62 9.81 -11.10
N PRO A 328 -14.32 10.01 -11.43
CA PRO A 328 -13.38 10.73 -10.56
C PRO A 328 -13.88 12.12 -10.18
N LEU A 329 -13.81 12.47 -8.90
CA LEU A 329 -14.27 13.75 -8.32
C LEU A 329 -15.69 14.19 -8.74
N ARG A 330 -16.55 13.26 -9.16
CA ARG A 330 -17.91 13.57 -9.62
C ARG A 330 -18.81 13.90 -8.42
N GLN A 331 -19.54 15.01 -8.52
CA GLN A 331 -20.60 15.35 -7.57
C GLN A 331 -21.69 14.26 -7.57
N GLY A 332 -22.24 13.95 -6.39
CA GLY A 332 -23.18 12.84 -6.20
C GLY A 332 -22.51 11.47 -5.98
N GLY A 333 -21.21 11.35 -6.27
CA GLY A 333 -20.41 10.18 -5.88
C GLY A 333 -20.24 10.05 -4.36
N PHE A 334 -19.34 9.16 -3.92
CA PHE A 334 -19.08 8.98 -2.49
C PHE A 334 -18.42 10.22 -1.88
N ARG A 335 -18.98 10.73 -0.78
CA ARG A 335 -18.35 11.81 0.00
C ARG A 335 -17.26 11.22 0.88
N LEU A 336 -16.06 11.79 0.81
CA LEU A 336 -14.96 11.40 1.68
C LEU A 336 -15.23 11.86 3.11
N ARG A 337 -15.24 10.91 4.05
CA ARG A 337 -15.18 11.16 5.49
C ARG A 337 -13.91 10.51 6.05
N TYR A 338 -13.09 11.28 6.75
CA TYR A 338 -11.92 10.73 7.42
C TYR A 338 -12.31 10.05 8.72
N GLY A 339 -11.87 8.82 8.91
CA GLY A 339 -12.08 8.11 10.16
C GLY A 339 -11.70 6.64 10.07
N ARG A 340 -11.80 5.95 11.21
CA ARG A 340 -11.52 4.51 11.32
C ARG A 340 -12.59 3.88 12.21
N SER A 341 -13.37 2.97 11.65
CA SER A 341 -14.31 2.13 12.39
C SER A 341 -13.60 0.85 12.86
N ARG A 342 -14.27 0.04 13.69
CA ARG A 342 -13.73 -1.23 14.20
C ARG A 342 -13.31 -2.22 13.10
N ASN A 343 -13.98 -2.14 11.95
CA ASN A 343 -13.80 -2.98 10.76
C ASN A 343 -13.11 -2.26 9.58
N SER A 344 -12.58 -1.05 9.79
CA SER A 344 -11.83 -0.30 8.76
C SER A 344 -10.41 0.09 9.20
N GLY A 345 -9.67 0.72 8.28
CA GLY A 345 -8.23 0.91 8.36
C GLY A 345 -7.48 -0.28 7.76
N TYR A 346 -6.14 -0.22 7.75
CA TYR A 346 -5.30 -1.22 7.10
C TYR A 346 -5.73 -1.52 5.64
N SER A 347 -6.03 -0.48 4.86
CA SER A 347 -6.56 -0.60 3.48
C SER A 347 -7.98 -1.16 3.36
N SER A 348 -8.77 -1.09 4.44
CA SER A 348 -10.21 -1.31 4.44
C SER A 348 -10.94 0.02 4.63
N ALA A 349 -12.01 0.23 3.87
CA ALA A 349 -12.91 1.38 3.95
C ALA A 349 -14.31 0.91 4.34
N CYS A 350 -15.17 1.85 4.74
CA CYS A 350 -16.57 1.55 5.03
C CYS A 350 -17.52 2.37 4.19
N LEU A 351 -18.63 1.74 3.81
CA LEU A 351 -19.82 2.38 3.26
C LEU A 351 -20.96 2.28 4.27
N HIS A 352 -21.97 3.12 4.08
CA HIS A 352 -23.22 2.95 4.79
C HIS A 352 -23.93 1.67 4.32
N PRO A 353 -24.50 0.83 5.21
CA PRO A 353 -25.24 -0.37 4.82
C PRO A 353 -26.34 -0.10 3.80
N ALA A 354 -27.07 1.01 3.91
CA ALA A 354 -28.13 1.38 2.96
C ALA A 354 -27.63 1.45 1.51
N THR A 355 -26.43 1.99 1.30
CA THR A 355 -25.81 2.09 -0.02
C THR A 355 -25.61 0.71 -0.65
N THR A 356 -25.24 -0.30 0.14
CA THR A 356 -25.07 -1.67 -0.40
C THR A 356 -26.38 -2.27 -0.92
N TYR A 357 -27.51 -2.01 -0.25
CA TYR A 357 -28.83 -2.47 -0.68
C TYR A 357 -29.29 -1.77 -1.95
N LEU A 358 -29.13 -0.45 -2.01
CA LEU A 358 -29.57 0.37 -3.15
C LEU A 358 -28.71 0.14 -4.41
N LEU A 359 -27.49 -0.37 -4.24
CA LEU A 359 -26.65 -0.85 -5.33
C LEU A 359 -26.91 -2.34 -5.66
N ASN A 360 -28.14 -2.82 -5.47
CA ASN A 360 -28.57 -4.18 -5.75
C ASN A 360 -27.69 -5.26 -5.09
N ARG A 361 -27.08 -4.96 -3.94
CA ARG A 361 -26.14 -5.84 -3.23
C ARG A 361 -24.95 -6.28 -4.08
N TYR A 362 -24.61 -5.52 -5.12
CA TYR A 362 -23.41 -5.75 -5.91
C TYR A 362 -22.15 -5.59 -5.04
N ILE A 363 -22.21 -4.65 -4.09
CA ILE A 363 -21.20 -4.46 -3.06
C ILE A 363 -21.60 -5.27 -1.83
N ALA A 364 -20.72 -6.19 -1.43
CA ALA A 364 -20.82 -6.97 -0.21
C ALA A 364 -19.65 -6.65 0.75
N ILE A 365 -19.74 -7.16 1.97
CA ILE A 365 -18.62 -7.12 2.92
C ILE A 365 -17.47 -7.95 2.34
N GLY A 366 -16.28 -7.34 2.24
CA GLY A 366 -15.10 -7.94 1.64
C GLY A 366 -14.96 -7.67 0.13
N THR A 367 -15.95 -7.05 -0.52
CA THR A 367 -15.82 -6.65 -1.93
C THR A 367 -14.65 -5.68 -2.08
N GLN A 368 -13.71 -6.02 -2.95
CA GLN A 368 -12.61 -5.13 -3.30
C GLN A 368 -13.08 -4.09 -4.30
N LEU A 369 -13.06 -2.82 -3.89
CA LEU A 369 -13.35 -1.68 -4.75
C LEU A 369 -12.03 -1.09 -5.25
N LYS A 370 -11.89 -0.89 -6.58
CA LYS A 370 -10.83 -0.03 -7.11
C LYS A 370 -11.24 1.43 -6.89
N VAL A 371 -10.34 2.24 -6.33
CA VAL A 371 -10.67 3.61 -5.90
C VAL A 371 -9.72 4.63 -6.53
N GLU A 372 -10.19 5.88 -6.60
CA GLU A 372 -9.37 7.00 -7.07
C GLU A 372 -8.27 7.37 -6.06
N ARG A 373 -8.62 7.37 -4.77
CA ARG A 373 -7.78 7.73 -3.62
C ARG A 373 -8.25 6.96 -2.38
N PRO A 374 -7.40 6.80 -1.35
CA PRO A 374 -5.97 7.12 -1.28
C PRO A 374 -5.06 6.08 -1.92
N GLY A 375 -5.60 4.98 -2.43
CA GLY A 375 -4.82 3.90 -3.05
C GLY A 375 -5.47 3.34 -4.30
N LYS A 376 -4.93 2.24 -4.80
CA LYS A 376 -5.47 1.56 -6.00
C LYS A 376 -6.79 0.84 -5.72
N ALA A 377 -6.92 0.27 -4.54
CA ALA A 377 -8.07 -0.49 -4.13
C ALA A 377 -8.23 -0.45 -2.61
N THR A 378 -9.44 -0.77 -2.17
CA THR A 378 -9.82 -0.92 -0.76
C THR A 378 -10.72 -2.14 -0.62
N SER A 379 -10.63 -2.85 0.51
CA SER A 379 -11.67 -3.79 0.90
C SER A 379 -12.82 -3.01 1.55
N LEU A 380 -14.06 -3.41 1.30
CA LEU A 380 -15.23 -2.73 1.86
C LEU A 380 -15.79 -3.48 3.06
N SER A 381 -16.13 -2.72 4.10
CA SER A 381 -17.00 -3.14 5.18
C SER A 381 -18.12 -2.10 5.37
N CYS A 382 -18.86 -2.20 6.46
CA CYS A 382 -20.03 -1.36 6.73
C CYS A 382 -19.83 -0.50 7.99
N CYS A 383 -20.28 0.74 7.93
CA CYS A 383 -20.42 1.62 9.10
C CYS A 383 -21.80 2.27 9.04
N ASP A 384 -22.65 2.01 10.02
CA ASP A 384 -24.02 2.52 10.12
C ASP A 384 -24.11 3.91 10.77
N SER A 385 -22.99 4.45 11.23
CA SER A 385 -22.93 5.77 11.86
C SER A 385 -22.59 6.91 10.89
N ILE A 386 -22.23 6.59 9.63
CA ILE A 386 -21.90 7.58 8.58
C ILE A 386 -23.13 7.87 7.71
N GLU A 387 -23.04 8.90 6.87
CA GLU A 387 -24.20 9.33 6.09
C GLU A 387 -24.57 8.34 4.97
N GLY A 388 -25.86 8.03 4.87
CA GLY A 388 -26.42 7.17 3.83
C GLY A 388 -26.64 7.91 2.51
N PRO A 389 -27.21 7.21 1.51
CA PRO A 389 -27.48 7.80 0.20
C PRO A 389 -28.74 8.67 0.21
N ILE A 390 -28.80 9.60 -0.75
CA ILE A 390 -30.02 10.35 -1.09
C ILE A 390 -30.54 9.81 -2.41
N ILE A 391 -31.81 9.40 -2.41
CA ILE A 391 -32.46 8.78 -3.57
C ILE A 391 -33.65 9.61 -4.03
N LYS A 392 -33.92 9.52 -5.33
CA LYS A 392 -35.15 9.97 -5.97
C LYS A 392 -35.98 8.73 -6.29
N LEU A 393 -37.22 8.71 -5.82
CA LEU A 393 -38.18 7.65 -6.13
C LEU A 393 -38.90 7.94 -7.46
N LYS A 394 -39.50 6.91 -8.05
CA LYS A 394 -40.33 7.00 -9.28
C LYS A 394 -41.47 8.01 -9.17
N ASN A 395 -41.98 8.25 -7.95
CA ASN A 395 -43.00 9.27 -7.68
C ASN A 395 -42.43 10.70 -7.55
N GLN A 396 -41.17 10.91 -7.89
CA GLN A 396 -40.41 12.17 -7.80
C GLN A 396 -40.08 12.65 -6.38
N SER A 397 -40.43 11.89 -5.33
CA SER A 397 -40.02 12.22 -3.96
C SER A 397 -38.53 11.99 -3.78
N VAL A 398 -37.88 12.87 -3.01
CA VAL A 398 -36.47 12.75 -2.65
C VAL A 398 -36.36 12.37 -1.17
N LEU A 399 -35.66 11.29 -0.89
CA LEU A 399 -35.48 10.76 0.46
C LEU A 399 -34.00 10.63 0.80
N HIS A 400 -33.64 11.05 2.00
CA HIS A 400 -32.37 10.69 2.62
C HIS A 400 -32.56 9.39 3.38
N ILE A 401 -31.84 8.34 2.98
CA ILE A 401 -31.97 7.00 3.54
C ILE A 401 -31.04 6.83 4.73
N GLU A 402 -31.61 6.74 5.92
CA GLU A 402 -30.86 6.75 7.19
C GLU A 402 -30.38 5.38 7.63
N ASP A 403 -31.02 4.30 7.16
CA ASP A 403 -30.71 2.95 7.60
C ASP A 403 -30.99 1.89 6.52
N ALA A 404 -30.56 0.66 6.80
CA ALA A 404 -30.75 -0.47 5.91
C ALA A 404 -32.22 -0.93 5.79
N VAL A 405 -33.08 -0.61 6.76
CA VAL A 405 -34.50 -0.96 6.73
C VAL A 405 -35.20 -0.10 5.68
N GLN A 406 -35.03 1.23 5.74
CA GLN A 406 -35.53 2.17 4.75
C GLN A 406 -35.02 1.83 3.35
N ALA A 407 -33.71 1.52 3.22
CA ALA A 407 -33.13 1.12 1.94
C ALA A 407 -33.85 -0.08 1.30
N ARG A 408 -34.20 -1.09 2.10
CA ARG A 408 -34.92 -2.27 1.62
C ARG A 408 -36.37 -1.99 1.25
N GLN A 409 -37.03 -1.07 1.97
CA GLN A 409 -38.42 -0.68 1.69
C GLN A 409 -38.53 0.05 0.34
N HIS A 410 -37.55 0.88 0.00
CA HIS A 410 -37.60 1.74 -1.17
C HIS A 410 -36.80 1.25 -2.38
N ALA A 411 -36.02 0.17 -2.25
CA ALA A 411 -35.10 -0.30 -3.29
C ALA A 411 -35.76 -0.48 -4.68
N ASP A 412 -36.97 -1.05 -4.73
CA ASP A 412 -37.68 -1.30 -5.99
C ASP A 412 -38.33 -0.04 -6.59
N GLU A 413 -38.44 1.03 -5.79
CA GLU A 413 -39.05 2.31 -6.15
C GLU A 413 -38.02 3.37 -6.55
N VAL A 414 -36.72 3.08 -6.43
CA VAL A 414 -35.64 4.00 -6.81
C VAL A 414 -35.70 4.28 -8.32
N GLU A 415 -35.74 5.56 -8.67
CA GLU A 415 -35.52 6.05 -10.04
C GLU A 415 -34.05 6.46 -10.22
N GLU A 416 -33.49 7.18 -9.25
CA GLU A 416 -32.12 7.71 -9.33
C GLU A 416 -31.47 7.77 -7.94
N ILE A 417 -30.18 7.45 -7.84
CA ILE A 417 -29.37 7.70 -6.63
C ILE A 417 -28.66 9.04 -6.86
N LEU A 418 -29.12 10.08 -6.16
CA LEU A 418 -28.60 11.46 -6.29
C LEU A 418 -27.27 11.64 -5.55
N PHE A 419 -27.11 10.92 -4.44
CA PHE A 419 -25.91 10.92 -3.62
C PHE A 419 -25.65 9.51 -3.09
N MET A 420 -24.43 9.02 -3.26
CA MET A 420 -24.05 7.65 -2.87
C MET A 420 -23.87 7.44 -1.35
N GLY A 421 -23.78 8.53 -0.58
CA GLY A 421 -23.44 8.49 0.84
C GLY A 421 -21.95 8.67 1.11
N ASP A 422 -21.58 8.47 2.38
CA ASP A 422 -20.20 8.56 2.84
C ASP A 422 -19.38 7.32 2.46
N ILE A 423 -18.10 7.55 2.18
CA ILE A 423 -17.05 6.53 2.24
C ILE A 423 -16.01 6.92 3.29
N LEU A 424 -15.83 6.02 4.25
CA LEU A 424 -14.93 6.22 5.39
C LEU A 424 -13.51 5.73 5.05
N PHE A 425 -12.54 6.64 5.06
CA PHE A 425 -11.12 6.31 4.89
C PHE A 425 -10.28 6.76 6.07
N ASN A 426 -9.35 5.89 6.49
CA ASN A 426 -8.39 6.19 7.54
C ASN A 426 -7.30 7.14 7.03
N TYR A 427 -6.89 8.11 7.86
CA TYR A 427 -5.76 9.01 7.58
C TYR A 427 -4.46 8.25 7.25
N GLY A 428 -4.17 7.17 8.00
CA GLY A 428 -2.97 6.35 7.81
C GLY A 428 -2.87 5.75 6.40
N ASP A 429 -4.00 5.51 5.72
CA ASP A 429 -4.00 5.03 4.34
C ASP A 429 -3.50 6.09 3.34
N PHE A 430 -3.80 7.38 3.57
CA PHE A 430 -3.24 8.50 2.82
C PHE A 430 -1.75 8.68 3.11
N PHE A 431 -1.39 8.69 4.41
CA PHE A 431 -0.01 8.85 4.86
C PHE A 431 0.91 7.75 4.29
N ASN A 432 0.50 6.48 4.40
CA ASN A 432 1.30 5.34 3.94
C ASN A 432 1.57 5.37 2.42
N ARG A 433 0.61 5.88 1.63
CA ARG A 433 0.68 5.92 0.17
C ARG A 433 1.24 7.23 -0.37
N ALA A 434 1.64 8.15 0.52
CA ALA A 434 2.12 9.49 0.18
C ALA A 434 1.15 10.28 -0.71
N HIS A 435 -0.16 10.08 -0.52
CA HIS A 435 -1.19 10.85 -1.21
C HIS A 435 -1.50 12.14 -0.44
N PRO A 436 -1.70 13.28 -1.11
CA PRO A 436 -2.17 14.49 -0.45
C PRO A 436 -3.59 14.27 0.10
N LEU A 437 -3.89 14.90 1.24
CA LEU A 437 -5.23 14.87 1.81
C LEU A 437 -6.19 15.59 0.86
N ALA A 438 -7.34 14.95 0.64
CA ALA A 438 -8.49 15.58 0.00
C ALA A 438 -9.34 16.34 1.02
N PRO A 439 -10.04 17.42 0.62
CA PRO A 439 -11.03 18.05 1.48
C PRO A 439 -12.07 17.02 1.95
N ALA A 440 -12.30 16.95 3.24
CA ALA A 440 -13.37 16.14 3.82
C ALA A 440 -14.72 16.85 3.68
N GLY A 441 -15.80 16.07 3.65
CA GLY A 441 -17.13 16.62 3.94
C GLY A 441 -17.21 17.15 5.36
N TYR A 442 -17.99 18.21 5.59
CA TYR A 442 -18.30 18.67 6.94
C TYR A 442 -19.20 17.63 7.63
N CYS A 443 -18.79 17.16 8.81
CA CYS A 443 -19.35 15.98 9.47
C CYS A 443 -19.47 16.16 10.98
N GLU A 444 -20.22 15.28 11.65
CA GLU A 444 -20.64 15.45 13.05
C GLU A 444 -19.46 15.51 14.04
N GLU A 445 -18.38 14.77 13.80
CA GLU A 445 -17.19 14.77 14.64
C GLU A 445 -16.46 16.12 14.59
N TRP A 446 -16.42 16.74 13.41
CA TRP A 446 -15.86 18.07 13.26
C TRP A 446 -16.78 19.10 13.91
N TYR A 447 -18.09 19.02 13.67
CA TYR A 447 -19.07 19.90 14.30
C TYR A 447 -19.00 19.87 15.84
N ALA A 448 -18.86 18.68 16.45
CA ALA A 448 -18.72 18.53 17.89
C ALA A 448 -17.48 19.26 18.45
N LEU A 449 -16.35 19.20 17.75
CA LEU A 449 -15.14 19.92 18.13
C LEU A 449 -15.29 21.43 17.99
N GLU A 450 -15.99 21.91 16.96
CA GLU A 450 -16.30 23.33 16.81
C GLU A 450 -17.27 23.82 17.89
N LEU A 451 -18.23 22.98 18.28
CA LEU A 451 -19.14 23.27 19.37
C LEU A 451 -18.44 23.33 20.73
N GLU A 452 -17.59 22.34 21.03
CA GLU A 452 -16.76 22.35 22.24
C GLU A 452 -15.88 23.61 22.30
N LYS A 453 -15.22 23.93 21.18
CA LYS A 453 -14.39 25.13 21.07
C LYS A 453 -15.19 26.40 21.28
N ALA A 454 -16.36 26.54 20.65
CA ALA A 454 -17.20 27.72 20.81
C ALA A 454 -17.65 27.93 22.27
N ILE A 455 -17.97 26.85 22.98
CA ILE A 455 -18.30 26.92 24.41
C ILE A 455 -17.09 27.40 25.22
N LEU A 456 -15.90 26.86 24.95
CA LEU A 456 -14.66 27.30 25.58
C LEU A 456 -14.35 28.78 25.31
N ASP A 457 -14.53 29.24 24.07
CA ASP A 457 -14.27 30.61 23.65
C ASP A 457 -15.23 31.61 24.33
N ILE A 458 -16.50 31.23 24.53
CA ILE A 458 -17.51 32.08 25.18
C ILE A 458 -17.33 32.14 26.70
N PHE A 459 -17.09 31.01 27.36
CA PHE A 459 -17.13 30.91 28.83
C PHE A 459 -15.75 30.75 29.49
N GLY A 460 -14.67 30.62 28.72
CA GLY A 460 -13.31 30.36 29.21
C GLY A 460 -13.11 28.95 29.80
N SER A 461 -14.15 28.12 29.79
CA SER A 461 -14.16 26.74 30.30
C SER A 461 -15.33 25.97 29.67
N LEU A 462 -15.28 24.63 29.74
CA LEU A 462 -16.35 23.77 29.21
C LEU A 462 -17.56 23.74 30.17
N ASP A 463 -18.21 24.88 30.35
CA ASP A 463 -19.37 25.07 31.23
C ASP A 463 -20.66 24.74 30.46
N LEU A 464 -21.02 23.45 30.47
CA LEU A 464 -22.18 22.94 29.73
C LEU A 464 -23.51 23.50 30.24
N GLY A 465 -23.62 23.83 31.53
CA GLY A 465 -24.83 24.41 32.10
C GLY A 465 -25.11 25.81 31.57
N LYS A 466 -24.08 26.68 31.53
CA LYS A 466 -24.22 28.01 30.92
C LYS A 466 -24.45 27.92 29.41
N ALA A 467 -23.75 27.03 28.72
CA ALA A 467 -23.93 26.81 27.29
C ALA A 467 -25.36 26.35 26.97
N ALA A 468 -25.89 25.40 27.74
CA ALA A 468 -27.26 24.91 27.61
C ALA A 468 -28.29 26.03 27.85
N SER A 469 -28.09 26.83 28.89
CA SER A 469 -28.96 27.98 29.18
C SER A 469 -28.92 29.04 28.08
N LEU A 470 -27.73 29.36 27.55
CA LEU A 470 -27.57 30.35 26.48
C LEU A 470 -28.19 29.86 25.17
N ALA A 471 -27.97 28.59 24.84
CA ALA A 471 -28.43 27.96 23.61
C ALA A 471 -29.85 27.38 23.71
N LYS A 472 -30.54 27.59 24.84
CA LYS A 472 -31.91 27.12 25.13
C LYS A 472 -32.10 25.62 24.88
N THR A 473 -31.11 24.83 25.25
CA THR A 473 -31.11 23.37 25.10
C THR A 473 -30.93 22.69 26.46
N ASP A 474 -31.11 21.38 26.48
CA ASP A 474 -30.86 20.57 27.67
C ASP A 474 -29.35 20.28 27.84
N GLU A 475 -28.84 20.42 29.06
CA GLU A 475 -27.43 20.18 29.36
C GLU A 475 -27.03 18.72 29.12
N ALA A 476 -27.89 17.77 29.48
CA ALA A 476 -27.60 16.35 29.29
C ALA A 476 -27.56 15.99 27.79
N PHE A 477 -28.43 16.60 26.99
CA PHE A 477 -28.42 16.48 25.54
C PHE A 477 -27.14 17.05 24.92
N LEU A 478 -26.74 18.26 25.32
CA LEU A 478 -25.50 18.89 24.86
C LEU A 478 -24.28 18.03 25.22
N LYS A 479 -24.22 17.52 26.45
CA LYS A 479 -23.17 16.60 26.91
C LYS A 479 -23.14 15.32 26.09
N LYS A 480 -24.30 14.74 25.80
CA LYS A 480 -24.42 13.52 25.00
C LYS A 480 -23.96 13.76 23.56
N MET A 481 -24.29 14.91 22.97
CA MET A 481 -23.84 15.29 21.64
C MET A 481 -22.31 15.35 21.56
N LEU A 482 -21.65 15.99 22.53
CA LEU A 482 -20.19 16.07 22.53
C LEU A 482 -19.52 14.70 22.76
N ALA A 483 -20.14 13.83 23.56
CA ALA A 483 -19.61 12.50 23.86
C ALA A 483 -19.85 11.47 22.74
N ASP A 484 -20.99 11.57 22.04
CA ASP A 484 -21.41 10.64 20.99
C ASP A 484 -22.10 11.37 19.82
N PRO A 485 -21.33 12.13 19.02
CA PRO A 485 -21.88 12.99 17.97
C PRO A 485 -22.41 12.20 16.77
N PHE A 486 -22.06 10.93 16.63
CA PHE A 486 -22.49 10.10 15.50
C PHE A 486 -23.97 9.72 15.58
N TYR A 487 -24.44 9.39 16.79
CA TYR A 487 -25.81 8.94 17.03
C TYR A 487 -26.68 10.00 17.69
N THR A 488 -26.08 11.07 18.24
CA THR A 488 -26.82 12.14 18.91
C THR A 488 -26.96 13.35 17.99
N LYS A 489 -28.10 13.43 17.30
CA LYS A 489 -28.38 14.49 16.33
C LYS A 489 -29.41 15.47 16.90
N PRO A 490 -29.11 16.79 16.98
CA PRO A 490 -30.11 17.79 17.36
C PRO A 490 -31.23 17.82 16.34
N ASP A 491 -32.41 18.27 16.75
CA ASP A 491 -33.43 18.68 15.80
C ASP A 491 -33.02 20.01 15.10
N ALA A 492 -33.74 20.38 14.04
CA ALA A 492 -33.39 21.55 13.24
C ALA A 492 -33.44 22.85 14.06
N LEU A 493 -34.38 22.95 15.00
CA LEU A 493 -34.62 24.15 15.78
C LEU A 493 -33.50 24.34 16.82
N THR A 494 -33.09 23.26 17.46
CA THR A 494 -31.93 23.18 18.36
C THR A 494 -30.65 23.51 17.61
N ALA A 495 -30.42 22.94 16.42
CA ALA A 495 -29.25 23.22 15.61
C ALA A 495 -29.14 24.71 15.24
N ILE A 496 -30.26 25.34 14.87
CA ILE A 496 -30.32 26.78 14.59
C ILE A 496 -30.03 27.60 15.85
N GLN A 497 -30.61 27.23 17.00
CA GLN A 497 -30.35 27.92 18.26
C GLN A 497 -28.86 27.87 18.64
N TRP A 498 -28.21 26.72 18.44
CA TRP A 498 -26.78 26.57 18.68
C TRP A 498 -25.97 27.47 17.75
N SER A 499 -26.29 27.51 16.45
CA SER A 499 -25.59 28.39 15.52
C SER A 499 -25.77 29.88 15.84
N VAL A 500 -26.98 30.29 16.24
CA VAL A 500 -27.28 31.69 16.56
C VAL A 500 -26.64 32.13 17.88
N HIS A 501 -26.72 31.30 18.92
CA HIS A 501 -26.32 31.67 20.28
C HIS A 501 -24.89 31.30 20.63
N LEU A 502 -24.36 30.22 20.06
CA LEU A 502 -22.98 29.76 20.28
C LEU A 502 -22.05 30.09 19.11
N HIS A 503 -22.56 30.73 18.04
CA HIS A 503 -21.77 31.14 16.87
C HIS A 503 -21.02 30.00 16.16
N VAL A 504 -21.54 28.78 16.25
CA VAL A 504 -21.06 27.62 15.48
C VAL A 504 -21.73 27.59 14.10
N PRO A 505 -21.13 26.92 13.10
CA PRO A 505 -21.82 26.65 11.84
C PRO A 505 -23.13 25.88 12.04
N LEU A 506 -23.95 25.74 10.99
CA LEU A 506 -25.13 24.88 11.06
C LEU A 506 -24.71 23.41 11.15
N HIS A 507 -25.38 22.63 12.01
CA HIS A 507 -25.10 21.21 12.15
C HIS A 507 -25.12 20.51 10.76
N PRO A 508 -24.16 19.62 10.45
CA PRO A 508 -23.98 19.03 9.12
C PRO A 508 -25.23 18.31 8.59
N ARG A 509 -26.01 17.63 9.44
CA ARG A 509 -27.33 17.05 9.11
C ARG A 509 -28.29 17.99 8.37
N TYR A 510 -28.22 19.29 8.67
CA TYR A 510 -29.10 20.31 8.09
C TYR A 510 -28.38 21.18 7.06
N THR A 511 -27.15 20.83 6.70
CA THR A 511 -26.35 21.51 5.69
C THR A 511 -26.47 20.77 4.36
N TYR A 512 -27.34 21.28 3.49
CA TYR A 512 -27.50 20.72 2.14
C TYR A 512 -26.26 20.91 1.25
N HIS A 513 -26.22 20.21 0.12
CA HIS A 513 -25.15 20.29 -0.88
C HIS A 513 -25.21 21.60 -1.71
N TRP A 514 -25.20 22.75 -1.03
CA TRP A 514 -25.36 24.09 -1.64
C TRP A 514 -24.37 24.37 -2.77
N ASN A 515 -23.13 23.87 -2.66
CA ASN A 515 -22.09 24.05 -3.69
C ASN A 515 -22.38 23.33 -5.02
N ASN A 516 -23.38 22.44 -5.05
CA ASN A 516 -23.79 21.74 -6.27
C ASN A 516 -24.91 22.49 -7.01
N ALA A 517 -25.46 23.56 -6.44
CA ALA A 517 -26.43 24.42 -7.08
C ALA A 517 -25.75 25.67 -7.64
N SER A 518 -26.07 26.03 -8.88
CA SER A 518 -25.77 27.35 -9.42
C SER A 518 -26.91 28.30 -9.09
N LEU A 519 -26.59 29.54 -8.70
CA LEU A 519 -27.58 30.62 -8.72
C LEU A 519 -28.01 30.83 -10.18
N ALA A 520 -29.31 30.67 -10.43
CA ALA A 520 -29.91 30.85 -11.75
C ALA A 520 -29.87 32.31 -12.20
#